data_AF-A0A9Q2Z468-F1
#
_entry.id   AF-A0A9Q2Z468-F1
#
_cell.length_a   1.000
_cell.length_b   1.000
_cell.length_c   1.000
_cell.angle_alpha   90.00
_cell.angle_beta   90.00
_cell.angle_gamma   90.00
#
_symmetry.space_group_name_H-M   'P 1'
#
loop_
_entity.id
_entity.type
_entity.pdbx_description
1 polymer ?
#
loop_
_entity_poly.entity_id
_entity_poly.type
_entity_poly.pdbx_seq_one_letter_code
_entity_poly.pdbx_strand_id
1 'polypeptide(L)'
;MSTDVELAADLAERAGKLLLDLRVRELGETPLDKAAAKELGRRGDKAANVLLLDGLAAQRPSDSVLSEESADDAARLDNERVWIIDPLDGSREYGLVGRSDWAVHVALWERGAGITAAAVAQPARGEVYVSGTARAVPSDRINPRILVSDSRPPAFVDALARRVGGTVEPMGSAGAKAMAVLRGDADAYVHAGGQWEWDSAAPVGVALAAGLHCSRIDGTPLRYNEPHPYLPDLLICRRDLAVPLLAGIAEETGGPTDSPRVAMAREYIDSLVTHDTSKVRLARHCHRYENGRRTGESGDEIRSMLETGGQYRPISAVHDVEFREWGTDVVARFLLDMNTGRDLLTVAIIEHFSIPSAEIEAITAIIEPHP
;
A
#
# COMPACT_ATOMS: atom_id res chain seq x y z
N MET A 1 32.89 -7.70 1.91
CA MET A 1 31.60 -6.99 1.83
C MET A 1 30.53 -8.05 1.70
N SER A 2 29.44 -7.96 2.46
CA SER A 2 28.27 -8.82 2.29
C SER A 2 27.70 -8.65 0.88
N THR A 3 27.14 -9.72 0.32
CA THR A 3 26.33 -9.66 -0.89
C THR A 3 25.07 -8.83 -0.63
N ASP A 4 24.39 -8.37 -1.70
CA ASP A 4 23.16 -7.58 -1.55
C ASP A 4 22.03 -8.38 -0.89
N VAL A 5 21.97 -9.70 -1.14
CA VAL A 5 21.01 -10.62 -0.51
C VAL A 5 21.30 -10.78 0.99
N GLU A 6 22.57 -10.96 1.36
CA GLU A 6 22.98 -11.02 2.78
C GLU A 6 22.72 -9.69 3.49
N LEU A 7 22.96 -8.57 2.82
CA LEU A 7 22.70 -7.24 3.36
C LEU A 7 21.20 -7.00 3.58
N ALA A 8 20.34 -7.36 2.62
CA ALA A 8 18.89 -7.25 2.79
C ALA A 8 18.40 -8.05 4.01
N ALA A 9 18.91 -9.28 4.16
CA ALA A 9 18.56 -10.15 5.28
C ALA A 9 19.03 -9.58 6.63
N ASP A 10 20.30 -9.14 6.74
CA ASP A 10 20.86 -8.53 7.95
C ASP A 10 20.06 -7.27 8.36
N LEU A 11 19.76 -6.39 7.40
CA LEU A 11 19.00 -5.17 7.66
C LEU A 11 17.59 -5.47 8.17
N ALA A 12 16.87 -6.38 7.50
CA ALA A 12 15.53 -6.79 7.91
C ALA A 12 15.53 -7.44 9.31
N GLU A 13 16.51 -8.30 9.61
CA GLU A 13 16.64 -8.96 10.92
C GLU A 13 16.92 -7.95 12.04
N ARG A 14 17.87 -7.03 11.83
CA ARG A 14 18.23 -6.02 12.84
C ARG A 14 17.09 -5.03 13.11
N ALA A 15 16.42 -4.55 12.06
CA ALA A 15 15.24 -3.71 12.19
C ALA A 15 14.11 -4.47 12.92
N GLY A 16 13.88 -5.73 12.57
CA GLY A 16 12.91 -6.60 13.25
C GLY A 16 13.20 -6.78 14.74
N LYS A 17 14.47 -7.00 15.10
CA LYS A 17 14.90 -7.10 16.50
C LYS A 17 14.69 -5.79 17.26
N LEU A 18 15.07 -4.66 16.67
CA LEU A 18 14.83 -3.33 17.24
C LEU A 18 13.35 -3.10 17.54
N LEU A 19 12.48 -3.44 16.57
CA LEU A 19 11.04 -3.33 16.70
C LEU A 19 10.48 -4.24 17.80
N LEU A 20 10.94 -5.48 17.91
CA LEU A 20 10.55 -6.37 19.01
C LEU A 20 10.94 -5.79 20.37
N ASP A 21 12.18 -5.32 20.51
CA ASP A 21 12.69 -4.75 21.77
C ASP A 21 11.89 -3.51 22.17
N LEU A 22 11.54 -2.65 21.21
CA LEU A 22 10.71 -1.47 21.44
C LEU A 22 9.28 -1.87 21.85
N ARG A 23 8.68 -2.82 21.12
CA ARG A 23 7.32 -3.31 21.39
C ARG A 23 7.21 -3.95 22.77
N VAL A 24 8.15 -4.79 23.17
CA VAL A 24 8.17 -5.46 24.49
C VAL A 24 8.28 -4.45 25.62
N ARG A 25 9.10 -3.40 25.46
CA ARG A 25 9.29 -2.36 26.49
C ARG A 25 8.03 -1.55 26.77
N GLU A 26 7.12 -1.44 25.80
CA GLU A 26 6.09 -0.39 25.83
C GLU A 26 4.66 -0.89 25.72
N LEU A 27 4.44 -2.03 25.05
CA LEU A 27 3.11 -2.60 24.88
C LEU A 27 2.57 -3.21 26.18
N GLY A 28 3.45 -3.71 27.06
CA GLY A 28 3.08 -4.37 28.31
C GLY A 28 2.15 -5.57 28.11
N GLU A 29 1.44 -5.99 29.18
CA GLU A 29 0.46 -7.09 29.14
C GLU A 29 -0.98 -6.61 28.86
N THR A 30 -1.27 -5.33 29.11
CA THR A 30 -2.59 -4.72 28.89
C THR A 30 -2.68 -4.02 27.54
N PRO A 31 -3.80 -4.15 26.80
CA PRO A 31 -4.00 -3.42 25.56
C PRO A 31 -3.87 -1.90 25.73
N LEU A 32 -3.08 -1.29 24.86
CA LEU A 32 -2.99 0.17 24.74
C LEU A 32 -4.31 0.73 24.19
N ASP A 33 -4.62 1.98 24.55
CA ASP A 33 -5.64 2.72 23.84
C ASP A 33 -5.20 3.03 22.38
N LYS A 34 -6.17 3.45 21.55
CA LYS A 34 -5.93 3.70 20.12
C LYS A 34 -4.83 4.74 19.87
N ALA A 35 -4.74 5.78 20.70
CA ALA A 35 -3.76 6.85 20.51
C ALA A 35 -2.35 6.37 20.88
N ALA A 36 -2.22 5.66 22.00
CA ALA A 36 -0.97 5.07 22.45
C ALA A 36 -0.47 3.99 21.48
N ALA A 37 -1.36 3.15 20.94
CA ALA A 37 -1.01 2.15 19.93
C ALA A 37 -0.48 2.80 18.64
N LYS A 38 -1.14 3.87 18.17
CA LYS A 38 -0.70 4.66 17.00
C LYS A 38 0.67 5.30 17.23
N GLU A 39 0.89 5.86 18.41
CA GLU A 39 2.17 6.48 18.77
C GLU A 39 3.30 5.46 18.94
N LEU A 40 3.00 4.24 19.39
CA LEU A 40 3.97 3.14 19.38
C LEU A 40 4.36 2.76 17.95
N GLY A 41 3.40 2.63 17.03
CA GLY A 41 3.66 2.41 15.60
C GLY A 41 4.61 3.46 15.04
N ARG A 42 4.25 4.75 15.17
CA ARG A 42 5.05 5.88 14.68
C ARG A 42 6.49 5.91 15.19
N ARG A 43 6.72 5.47 16.43
CA ARG A 43 8.08 5.37 17.00
C ARG A 43 8.83 4.15 16.49
N GLY A 44 8.13 3.04 16.25
CA GLY A 44 8.66 1.87 15.54
C GLY A 44 9.12 2.25 14.13
N ASP A 45 8.23 2.83 13.33
CA ASP A 45 8.51 3.28 11.96
C ASP A 45 9.77 4.16 11.91
N LYS A 46 9.80 5.21 12.74
CA LYS A 46 10.93 6.15 12.82
C LYS A 46 12.24 5.46 13.23
N ALA A 47 12.20 4.60 14.25
CA ALA A 47 13.42 3.95 14.76
C ALA A 47 13.99 2.95 13.76
N ALA A 48 13.12 2.15 13.13
CA ALA A 48 13.52 1.20 12.09
C ALA A 48 14.05 1.94 10.85
N ASN A 49 13.41 3.04 10.43
CA ASN A 49 13.86 3.82 9.28
C ASN A 49 15.30 4.33 9.46
N VAL A 50 15.60 4.92 10.63
CA VAL A 50 16.97 5.39 10.94
C VAL A 50 17.98 4.24 10.85
N LEU A 51 17.68 3.09 11.45
CA LEU A 51 18.59 1.93 11.41
C LEU A 51 18.86 1.44 9.99
N LEU A 52 17.81 1.38 9.15
CA LEU A 52 17.92 0.94 7.76
C LEU A 52 18.73 1.93 6.92
N LEU A 53 18.42 3.23 7.03
CA LEU A 53 19.14 4.29 6.31
C LEU A 53 20.62 4.35 6.69
N ASP A 54 20.95 4.30 7.98
CA ASP A 54 22.34 4.29 8.45
C ASP A 54 23.08 3.04 7.96
N GLY A 55 22.41 1.89 8.01
CA GLY A 55 22.98 0.62 7.54
C GLY A 55 23.26 0.60 6.03
N LEU A 56 22.36 1.17 5.23
CA LEU A 56 22.51 1.32 3.79
C LEU A 56 23.59 2.35 3.44
N ALA A 57 23.58 3.53 4.07
CA ALA A 57 24.59 4.55 3.85
C ALA A 57 26.01 4.06 4.19
N ALA A 58 26.16 3.23 5.22
CA ALA A 58 27.46 2.66 5.61
C ALA A 58 27.98 1.59 4.63
N GLN A 59 27.09 0.79 4.02
CA GLN A 59 27.49 -0.38 3.23
C GLN A 59 27.31 -0.21 1.71
N ARG A 60 26.43 0.70 1.29
CA ARG A 60 26.07 1.02 -0.10
C ARG A 60 25.89 2.53 -0.29
N PRO A 61 26.92 3.35 -0.02
CA PRO A 61 26.82 4.82 -0.06
C PRO A 61 26.49 5.40 -1.43
N SER A 62 26.61 4.62 -2.51
CA SER A 62 26.28 5.03 -3.89
C SER A 62 24.84 4.70 -4.29
N ASP A 63 24.15 3.82 -3.56
CA ASP A 63 22.81 3.38 -3.92
C ASP A 63 21.79 4.39 -3.36
N SER A 64 20.71 4.66 -4.10
CA SER A 64 19.61 5.50 -3.61
C SER A 64 18.68 4.69 -2.72
N VAL A 65 17.86 5.37 -1.90
CA VAL A 65 16.87 4.72 -1.04
C VAL A 65 15.50 5.38 -1.23
N LEU A 66 14.48 4.56 -1.49
CA LEU A 66 13.07 4.89 -1.41
C LEU A 66 12.50 4.24 -0.15
N SER A 67 12.12 5.05 0.84
CA SER A 67 11.59 4.60 2.13
C SER A 67 10.21 5.19 2.35
N GLU A 68 9.28 4.40 2.90
CA GLU A 68 7.96 4.91 3.34
C GLU A 68 8.08 6.15 4.25
N GLU A 69 9.08 6.12 5.14
CA GLU A 69 9.26 7.02 6.27
C GLU A 69 10.18 8.22 5.96
N SER A 70 10.52 8.41 4.69
CA SER A 70 11.42 9.49 4.24
C SER A 70 10.81 10.24 3.07
N ALA A 71 11.16 11.51 2.93
CA ALA A 71 10.81 12.25 1.72
C ALA A 71 11.47 11.58 0.50
N ASP A 72 10.70 11.40 -0.57
CA ASP A 72 11.20 10.84 -1.82
C ASP A 72 12.11 11.86 -2.54
N ASP A 73 13.38 11.50 -2.74
CA ASP A 73 14.32 12.25 -3.56
C ASP A 73 14.31 11.69 -4.99
N ALA A 74 13.83 12.50 -5.93
CA ALA A 74 13.76 12.16 -7.35
C ALA A 74 15.11 11.76 -7.97
N ALA A 75 16.24 12.08 -7.32
CA ALA A 75 17.57 11.59 -7.72
C ALA A 75 17.64 10.05 -7.84
N ARG A 76 16.77 9.29 -7.17
CA ARG A 76 16.68 7.83 -7.33
C ARG A 76 16.35 7.38 -8.75
N LEU A 77 15.67 8.22 -9.54
CA LEU A 77 15.23 7.90 -10.90
C LEU A 77 16.41 7.84 -11.88
N ASP A 78 17.51 8.52 -11.56
CA ASP A 78 18.75 8.50 -12.32
C ASP A 78 19.73 7.42 -11.83
N ASN A 79 19.51 6.85 -10.65
CA ASN A 79 20.39 5.83 -10.08
C ASN A 79 20.14 4.45 -10.73
N GLU A 80 21.19 3.63 -10.85
CA GLU A 80 21.08 2.25 -11.35
C GLU A 80 20.61 1.29 -10.26
N ARG A 81 20.82 1.64 -8.99
CA ARG A 81 20.57 0.80 -7.82
C ARG A 81 19.77 1.57 -6.78
N VAL A 82 18.60 1.05 -6.43
CA VAL A 82 17.67 1.69 -5.48
C VAL A 82 17.19 0.68 -4.46
N TRP A 83 17.44 0.94 -3.19
CA TRP A 83 16.85 0.19 -2.09
C TRP A 83 15.44 0.70 -1.83
N ILE A 84 14.46 -0.20 -1.88
CA ILE A 84 13.06 0.11 -1.61
C ILE A 84 12.71 -0.58 -0.29
N ILE A 85 12.41 0.22 0.74
CA ILE A 85 12.26 -0.26 2.10
C ILE A 85 10.94 0.17 2.74
N ASP A 86 10.36 -0.76 3.49
CA ASP A 86 9.29 -0.50 4.44
C ASP A 86 9.82 -0.82 5.84
N PRO A 87 10.13 0.20 6.66
CA PRO A 87 10.69 -0.01 7.98
C PRO A 87 9.76 -0.78 8.93
N LEU A 88 8.44 -0.70 8.74
CA LEU A 88 7.44 -1.39 9.54
C LEU A 88 6.10 -1.47 8.78
N ASP A 89 5.92 -2.55 8.02
CA ASP A 89 4.66 -2.85 7.35
C ASP A 89 3.67 -3.43 8.36
N GLY A 90 2.50 -2.79 8.49
CA GLY A 90 1.49 -3.13 9.49
C GLY A 90 1.70 -2.43 10.84
N SER A 91 2.03 -1.14 10.86
CA SER A 91 2.21 -0.35 12.10
C SER A 91 0.96 -0.37 12.99
N ARG A 92 -0.24 -0.58 12.41
CA ARG A 92 -1.48 -0.82 13.17
C ARG A 92 -1.38 -2.12 13.96
N GLU A 93 -1.10 -3.24 13.29
CA GLU A 93 -0.97 -4.56 13.93
C GLU A 93 0.16 -4.59 14.96
N TYR A 94 1.28 -3.91 14.67
CA TYR A 94 2.39 -3.74 15.59
C TYR A 94 1.98 -3.10 16.93
N GLY A 95 1.10 -2.09 16.88
CA GLY A 95 0.58 -1.40 18.08
C GLY A 95 -0.43 -2.21 18.91
N LEU A 96 -0.85 -3.40 18.45
CA LEU A 96 -1.89 -4.21 19.11
C LEU A 96 -1.31 -5.42 19.85
N VAL A 97 -1.84 -5.72 21.04
CA VAL A 97 -1.45 -6.91 21.82
C VAL A 97 -1.84 -8.20 21.08
N GLY A 98 -0.94 -9.19 21.06
CA GLY A 98 -1.19 -10.52 20.51
C GLY A 98 -1.15 -10.63 18.98
N ARG A 99 -1.03 -9.52 18.24
CA ARG A 99 -0.88 -9.55 16.78
C ARG A 99 0.56 -9.88 16.37
N SER A 100 0.72 -10.70 15.33
CA SER A 100 2.00 -11.15 14.78
C SER A 100 2.15 -10.90 13.28
N ASP A 101 1.13 -10.31 12.67
CA ASP A 101 1.01 -10.00 11.24
C ASP A 101 1.46 -8.57 10.93
N TRP A 102 2.76 -8.34 11.16
CA TRP A 102 3.51 -7.15 10.77
C TRP A 102 4.92 -7.58 10.32
N ALA A 103 5.59 -6.74 9.52
CA ALA A 103 6.82 -7.12 8.83
C ALA A 103 7.81 -5.96 8.68
N VAL A 104 9.02 -6.28 8.21
CA VAL A 104 9.99 -5.31 7.69
C VAL A 104 10.34 -5.72 6.26
N HIS A 105 10.33 -4.77 5.33
CA HIS A 105 10.67 -5.01 3.92
C HIS A 105 12.00 -4.36 3.56
N VAL A 106 12.90 -5.15 2.99
CA VAL A 106 14.15 -4.64 2.42
C VAL A 106 14.36 -5.25 1.04
N ALA A 107 14.24 -4.43 -0.01
CA ALA A 107 14.49 -4.86 -1.38
C ALA A 107 15.53 -3.97 -2.06
N LEU A 108 16.30 -4.56 -2.96
CA LEU A 108 17.14 -3.87 -3.92
C LEU A 108 16.52 -4.04 -5.31
N TRP A 109 16.27 -2.90 -5.94
CA TRP A 109 15.94 -2.80 -7.35
C TRP A 109 17.18 -2.39 -8.15
N GLU A 110 17.37 -3.00 -9.32
CA GLU A 110 18.41 -2.66 -10.27
C GLU A 110 17.84 -2.38 -11.66
N ARG A 111 18.34 -1.32 -12.30
CA ARG A 111 17.88 -0.88 -13.62
C ARG A 111 18.05 -2.00 -14.65
N GLY A 112 16.95 -2.37 -15.29
CA GLY A 112 16.92 -3.42 -16.31
C GLY A 112 16.89 -4.85 -15.75
N ALA A 113 17.06 -5.05 -14.44
CA ALA A 113 16.98 -6.37 -13.80
C ALA A 113 15.78 -6.52 -12.84
N GLY A 114 15.18 -5.41 -12.39
CA GLY A 114 14.08 -5.45 -11.43
C GLY A 114 14.58 -5.72 -10.01
N ILE A 115 13.81 -6.44 -9.19
CA ILE A 115 14.22 -6.78 -7.82
C ILE A 115 15.25 -7.92 -7.84
N THR A 116 16.49 -7.64 -7.43
CA THR A 116 17.60 -8.61 -7.47
C THR A 116 18.00 -9.16 -6.10
N ALA A 117 17.71 -8.41 -5.03
CA ALA A 117 17.82 -8.89 -3.66
C ALA A 117 16.59 -8.45 -2.85
N ALA A 118 16.08 -9.33 -1.99
CA ALA A 118 14.95 -9.01 -1.13
C ALA A 118 14.95 -9.85 0.15
N ALA A 119 14.51 -9.22 1.23
CA ALA A 119 14.23 -9.88 2.50
C ALA A 119 12.93 -9.33 3.14
N VAL A 120 12.15 -10.23 3.72
CA VAL A 120 10.98 -9.91 4.55
C VAL A 120 11.18 -10.52 5.93
N ALA A 121 11.32 -9.69 6.96
CA ALA A 121 11.32 -10.17 8.35
C ALA A 121 9.90 -10.22 8.88
N GLN A 122 9.55 -11.29 9.61
CA GLN A 122 8.35 -11.38 10.44
C GLN A 122 8.78 -11.55 11.90
N PRO A 123 9.09 -10.45 12.60
CA PRO A 123 9.84 -10.54 13.85
C PRO A 123 9.06 -11.27 14.95
N ALA A 124 7.75 -11.05 15.03
CA ALA A 124 6.89 -11.76 16.00
C ALA A 124 6.85 -13.30 15.79
N ARG A 125 7.28 -13.79 14.62
CA ARG A 125 7.44 -15.22 14.32
C ARG A 125 8.89 -15.70 14.44
N GLY A 126 9.86 -14.80 14.58
CA GLY A 126 11.29 -15.13 14.60
C GLY A 126 11.82 -15.60 13.25
N GLU A 127 11.26 -15.10 12.14
CA GLU A 127 11.59 -15.56 10.78
C GLU A 127 12.05 -14.42 9.87
N VAL A 128 12.98 -14.72 8.97
CA VAL A 128 13.41 -13.85 7.88
C VAL A 128 13.41 -14.65 6.58
N TYR A 129 12.65 -14.18 5.59
CA TYR A 129 12.51 -14.80 4.27
C TYR A 129 13.36 -14.04 3.26
N VAL A 130 14.12 -14.76 2.43
CA VAL A 130 15.16 -14.16 1.58
C VAL A 130 15.08 -14.69 0.15
N SER A 131 15.16 -13.83 -0.86
CA SER A 131 14.98 -14.19 -2.28
C SER A 131 15.97 -15.27 -2.80
N GLY A 132 17.15 -15.42 -2.21
CA GLY A 132 18.09 -16.48 -2.61
C GLY A 132 17.72 -17.89 -2.11
N THR A 133 17.10 -18.00 -0.95
CA THR A 133 16.98 -19.25 -0.19
C THR A 133 15.54 -19.69 0.08
N ALA A 134 14.60 -18.75 0.10
CA ALA A 134 13.20 -19.06 0.34
C ALA A 134 12.62 -19.92 -0.79
N ARG A 135 11.75 -20.87 -0.44
CA ARG A 135 11.04 -21.74 -1.38
C ARG A 135 9.59 -21.80 -0.94
N ALA A 136 8.68 -21.69 -1.91
CA ALA A 136 7.26 -21.81 -1.62
C ALA A 136 6.96 -23.25 -1.17
N VAL A 137 6.22 -23.37 -0.07
CA VAL A 137 5.72 -24.65 0.40
C VAL A 137 4.58 -25.07 -0.53
N PRO A 138 4.66 -26.25 -1.20
CA PRO A 138 3.56 -26.74 -1.99
C PRO A 138 2.32 -26.95 -1.13
N SER A 139 1.16 -26.53 -1.65
CA SER A 139 -0.14 -26.75 -1.04
C SER A 139 -0.97 -27.65 -1.96
N ASP A 140 -1.59 -28.68 -1.39
CA ASP A 140 -2.55 -29.58 -2.04
C ASP A 140 -4.00 -29.15 -1.80
N ARG A 141 -4.19 -27.95 -1.25
CA ARG A 141 -5.51 -27.44 -0.89
C ARG A 141 -6.39 -27.34 -2.14
N ILE A 142 -7.54 -28.01 -2.07
CA ILE A 142 -8.57 -28.03 -3.12
C ILE A 142 -9.29 -26.67 -3.17
N ASN A 143 -9.73 -26.16 -2.01
CA ASN A 143 -10.45 -24.89 -1.89
C ASN A 143 -9.46 -23.78 -1.53
N PRO A 144 -9.06 -22.89 -2.45
CA PRO A 144 -8.00 -21.93 -2.19
C PRO A 144 -8.38 -20.91 -1.10
N ARG A 145 -7.44 -20.58 -0.22
CA ARG A 145 -7.58 -19.48 0.75
C ARG A 145 -6.97 -18.21 0.17
N ILE A 146 -7.79 -17.18 0.02
CA ILE A 146 -7.41 -15.88 -0.55
C ILE A 146 -7.30 -14.87 0.61
N LEU A 147 -6.09 -14.38 0.83
CA LEU A 147 -5.83 -13.31 1.78
C LEU A 147 -6.11 -11.95 1.17
N VAL A 148 -6.71 -11.08 1.98
CA VAL A 148 -6.99 -9.69 1.65
C VAL A 148 -6.66 -8.80 2.84
N SER A 149 -6.61 -7.49 2.60
CA SER A 149 -6.43 -6.53 3.69
C SER A 149 -7.55 -6.63 4.73
N ASP A 150 -7.19 -6.70 6.01
CA ASP A 150 -8.12 -6.65 7.16
C ASP A 150 -8.87 -5.32 7.28
N SER A 151 -8.34 -4.25 6.69
CA SER A 151 -8.97 -2.93 6.72
C SER A 151 -9.78 -2.61 5.47
N ARG A 152 -9.34 -3.05 4.29
CA ARG A 152 -9.92 -2.68 2.99
C ARG A 152 -9.82 -3.83 1.99
N PRO A 153 -10.67 -4.87 2.12
CA PRO A 153 -10.74 -5.92 1.12
C PRO A 153 -11.28 -5.37 -0.21
N PRO A 154 -10.76 -5.80 -1.37
CA PRO A 154 -11.34 -5.42 -2.66
C PRO A 154 -12.79 -5.87 -2.81
N ALA A 155 -13.67 -5.01 -3.32
CA ALA A 155 -15.10 -5.30 -3.43
C ALA A 155 -15.42 -6.58 -4.23
N PHE A 156 -14.57 -6.93 -5.20
CA PHE A 156 -14.74 -8.10 -6.07
C PHE A 156 -14.33 -9.43 -5.42
N VAL A 157 -13.66 -9.42 -4.25
CA VAL A 157 -12.95 -10.61 -3.77
C VAL A 157 -13.86 -11.77 -3.33
N ASP A 158 -15.06 -11.48 -2.81
CA ASP A 158 -16.03 -12.51 -2.42
C ASP A 158 -16.65 -13.20 -3.65
N ALA A 159 -16.85 -12.46 -4.74
CA ALA A 159 -17.29 -13.03 -6.01
C ALA A 159 -16.18 -13.89 -6.63
N LEU A 160 -14.95 -13.37 -6.63
CA LEU A 160 -13.75 -14.10 -7.06
C LEU A 160 -13.58 -15.42 -6.30
N ALA A 161 -13.65 -15.39 -4.96
CA ALA A 161 -13.49 -16.58 -4.12
C ALA A 161 -14.56 -17.63 -4.43
N ARG A 162 -15.83 -17.25 -4.54
CA ARG A 162 -16.92 -18.18 -4.93
C ARG A 162 -16.65 -18.82 -6.28
N ARG A 163 -16.14 -18.06 -7.24
CA ARG A 163 -15.84 -18.56 -8.59
C ARG A 163 -14.75 -19.62 -8.60
N VAL A 164 -13.68 -19.42 -7.83
CA VAL A 164 -12.58 -20.39 -7.72
C VAL A 164 -12.81 -21.46 -6.65
N GLY A 165 -14.01 -21.50 -6.04
CA GLY A 165 -14.35 -22.45 -4.97
C GLY A 165 -13.53 -22.24 -3.70
N GLY A 166 -13.05 -21.02 -3.44
CA GLY A 166 -12.20 -20.65 -2.32
C GLY A 166 -12.91 -19.90 -1.20
N THR A 167 -12.12 -19.44 -0.24
CA THR A 167 -12.56 -18.60 0.89
C THR A 167 -11.72 -17.34 0.97
N VAL A 168 -12.29 -16.27 1.52
CA VAL A 168 -11.60 -15.00 1.79
C VAL A 168 -11.27 -14.92 3.26
N GLU A 169 -10.03 -14.52 3.59
CA GLU A 169 -9.61 -14.30 4.97
C GLU A 169 -8.84 -12.98 5.13
N PRO A 170 -9.22 -12.13 6.09
CA PRO A 170 -8.51 -10.88 6.34
C PRO A 170 -7.19 -11.13 7.08
N MET A 171 -6.15 -10.36 6.73
CA MET A 171 -4.88 -10.33 7.43
C MET A 171 -4.21 -8.95 7.30
N GLY A 172 -3.56 -8.48 8.38
CA GLY A 172 -2.75 -7.25 8.35
C GLY A 172 -1.47 -7.44 7.54
N SER A 173 -0.72 -6.34 7.29
CA SER A 173 0.60 -6.33 6.62
C SER A 173 0.68 -6.98 5.22
N ALA A 174 1.15 -6.25 4.22
CA ALA A 174 1.39 -6.80 2.89
C ALA A 174 2.42 -7.95 2.93
N GLY A 175 3.50 -7.79 3.68
CA GLY A 175 4.53 -8.80 3.92
C GLY A 175 3.99 -10.04 4.60
N ALA A 176 3.15 -9.89 5.63
CA ALA A 176 2.58 -11.03 6.33
C ALA A 176 1.69 -11.88 5.42
N LYS A 177 0.87 -11.24 4.58
CA LYS A 177 0.04 -11.92 3.58
C LYS A 177 0.85 -12.66 2.54
N ALA A 178 1.85 -12.00 1.95
CA ALA A 178 2.72 -12.63 0.97
C ALA A 178 3.49 -13.82 1.54
N MET A 179 4.02 -13.70 2.76
CA MET A 179 4.76 -14.78 3.40
C MET A 179 3.84 -15.92 3.86
N ALA A 180 2.57 -15.65 4.17
CA ALA A 180 1.56 -16.69 4.40
C ALA A 180 1.28 -17.52 3.13
N VAL A 181 1.27 -16.90 1.95
CA VAL A 181 1.22 -17.65 0.67
C VAL A 181 2.49 -18.48 0.48
N LEU A 182 3.67 -17.91 0.75
CA LEU A 182 4.94 -18.63 0.66
C LEU A 182 5.00 -19.85 1.57
N ARG A 183 4.49 -19.74 2.80
CA ARG A 183 4.43 -20.84 3.77
C ARG A 183 3.35 -21.90 3.46
N GLY A 184 2.45 -21.64 2.51
CA GLY A 184 1.30 -22.50 2.24
C GLY A 184 0.16 -22.37 3.28
N ASP A 185 0.22 -21.36 4.16
CA ASP A 185 -0.87 -21.03 5.07
C ASP A 185 -2.11 -20.56 4.28
N ALA A 186 -1.87 -19.86 3.17
CA ALA A 186 -2.85 -19.44 2.19
C ALA A 186 -2.37 -19.75 0.76
N ASP A 187 -3.24 -19.60 -0.24
CA ASP A 187 -2.95 -19.96 -1.62
C ASP A 187 -2.87 -18.74 -2.55
N ALA A 188 -3.47 -17.62 -2.14
CA ALA A 188 -3.37 -16.35 -2.83
C ALA A 188 -3.41 -15.17 -1.86
N TYR A 189 -2.83 -14.06 -2.27
CA TYR A 189 -2.95 -12.73 -1.71
C TYR A 189 -3.38 -11.80 -2.85
N VAL A 190 -4.56 -11.21 -2.69
CA VAL A 190 -5.13 -10.25 -3.65
C VAL A 190 -5.26 -8.91 -2.96
N HIS A 191 -4.77 -7.88 -3.63
CA HIS A 191 -4.91 -6.49 -3.19
C HIS A 191 -5.35 -5.61 -4.35
N ALA A 192 -6.25 -4.68 -4.06
CA ALA A 192 -6.67 -3.60 -4.95
C ALA A 192 -7.12 -2.41 -4.10
N GLY A 193 -7.14 -1.21 -4.68
CA GLY A 193 -7.42 0.02 -3.93
C GLY A 193 -6.17 0.56 -3.23
N GLY A 194 -5.02 0.49 -3.88
CA GLY A 194 -3.84 1.27 -3.51
C GLY A 194 -2.88 0.62 -2.55
N GLN A 195 -1.62 0.57 -2.96
CA GLN A 195 -0.43 0.25 -2.19
C GLN A 195 0.73 1.07 -2.74
N TRP A 196 1.90 0.97 -2.11
CA TRP A 196 3.13 1.60 -2.55
C TRP A 196 4.16 0.55 -2.96
N GLU A 197 5.22 1.00 -3.61
CA GLU A 197 6.31 0.12 -4.01
C GLU A 197 6.95 -0.57 -2.79
N TRP A 198 7.12 0.13 -1.67
CA TRP A 198 7.69 -0.44 -0.44
C TRP A 198 6.82 -1.52 0.22
N ASP A 199 5.50 -1.46 0.06
CA ASP A 199 4.58 -2.51 0.54
C ASP A 199 4.81 -3.85 -0.17
N SER A 200 5.31 -3.83 -1.42
CA SER A 200 5.32 -5.01 -2.29
C SER A 200 6.70 -5.42 -2.81
N ALA A 201 7.69 -4.53 -2.89
CA ALA A 201 8.97 -4.81 -3.50
C ALA A 201 9.69 -6.01 -2.87
N ALA A 202 9.84 -6.04 -1.55
CA ALA A 202 10.48 -7.17 -0.88
C ALA A 202 9.59 -8.43 -0.88
N PRO A 203 8.28 -8.35 -0.55
CA PRO A 203 7.37 -9.49 -0.67
C PRO A 203 7.38 -10.17 -2.05
N VAL A 204 7.36 -9.37 -3.12
CA VAL A 204 7.36 -9.86 -4.51
C VAL A 204 8.73 -10.43 -4.88
N GLY A 205 9.82 -9.76 -4.51
CA GLY A 205 11.17 -10.27 -4.73
C GLY A 205 11.40 -11.64 -4.09
N VAL A 206 10.93 -11.82 -2.85
CA VAL A 206 10.97 -13.12 -2.15
C VAL A 206 10.04 -14.13 -2.81
N ALA A 207 8.79 -13.76 -3.11
CA ALA A 207 7.78 -14.66 -3.67
C ALA A 207 8.14 -15.17 -5.07
N LEU A 208 8.62 -14.30 -5.97
CA LEU A 208 9.07 -14.68 -7.31
C LEU A 208 10.23 -15.68 -7.25
N ALA A 209 11.22 -15.40 -6.41
CA ALA A 209 12.39 -16.27 -6.27
C ALA A 209 12.06 -17.60 -5.56
N ALA A 210 11.01 -17.61 -4.73
CA ALA A 210 10.44 -18.81 -4.14
C ALA A 210 9.58 -19.63 -5.12
N GLY A 211 9.34 -19.13 -6.34
CA GLY A 211 8.62 -19.83 -7.40
C GLY A 211 7.11 -19.53 -7.47
N LEU A 212 6.61 -18.53 -6.75
CA LEU A 212 5.21 -18.10 -6.84
C LEU A 212 4.94 -17.27 -8.10
N HIS A 213 3.66 -17.04 -8.40
CA HIS A 213 3.23 -16.04 -9.37
C HIS A 213 3.08 -14.69 -8.68
N CYS A 214 3.57 -13.62 -9.31
CA CYS A 214 3.38 -12.23 -8.88
C CYS A 214 3.07 -11.37 -10.10
N SER A 215 1.99 -10.60 -10.06
CA SER A 215 1.60 -9.66 -11.11
C SER A 215 0.72 -8.53 -10.55
N ARG A 216 0.40 -7.55 -11.39
CA ARG A 216 -0.82 -6.74 -11.23
C ARG A 216 -2.05 -7.63 -11.37
N ILE A 217 -3.22 -7.14 -10.95
CA ILE A 217 -4.47 -7.92 -11.00
C ILE A 217 -4.97 -8.12 -12.45
N ASP A 218 -4.46 -7.34 -13.40
CA ASP A 218 -4.66 -7.53 -14.85
C ASP A 218 -3.64 -8.50 -15.50
N GLY A 219 -2.71 -9.05 -14.71
CA GLY A 219 -1.67 -9.97 -15.16
C GLY A 219 -0.41 -9.30 -15.70
N THR A 220 -0.36 -7.96 -15.80
CA THR A 220 0.86 -7.25 -16.22
C THR A 220 1.96 -7.31 -15.16
N PRO A 221 3.25 -7.20 -15.54
CA PRO A 221 4.35 -7.20 -14.58
C PRO A 221 4.28 -6.02 -13.60
N LEU A 222 4.62 -6.30 -12.34
CA LEU A 222 4.84 -5.27 -11.32
C LEU A 222 6.13 -4.50 -11.67
N ARG A 223 6.07 -3.17 -11.62
CA ARG A 223 7.20 -2.26 -11.88
C ARG A 223 7.55 -1.50 -10.62
N TYR A 224 8.83 -1.12 -10.54
CA TYR A 224 9.44 -0.52 -9.36
C TYR A 224 10.46 0.54 -9.79
N ASN A 225 10.80 1.42 -8.87
CA ASN A 225 11.51 2.68 -9.08
C ASN A 225 10.80 3.58 -10.12
N GLU A 226 9.47 3.58 -10.11
CA GLU A 226 8.69 4.46 -10.97
C GLU A 226 8.72 5.90 -10.41
N PRO A 227 8.61 6.94 -11.25
CA PRO A 227 8.50 8.34 -10.77
C PRO A 227 7.38 8.54 -9.76
N HIS A 228 6.34 7.72 -9.87
CA HIS A 228 5.21 7.68 -8.97
C HIS A 228 5.15 6.29 -8.32
N PRO A 229 5.65 6.10 -7.09
CA PRO A 229 5.88 4.80 -6.47
C PRO A 229 4.59 4.15 -5.91
N TYR A 230 3.44 4.49 -6.47
CA TYR A 230 2.17 3.91 -6.08
C TYR A 230 1.87 2.71 -6.96
N LEU A 231 1.51 1.61 -6.31
CA LEU A 231 1.20 0.34 -6.93
C LEU A 231 -0.24 -0.04 -6.54
N PRO A 232 -1.22 0.20 -7.42
CA PRO A 232 -2.64 0.19 -7.05
C PRO A 232 -3.17 -1.19 -6.64
N ASP A 233 -2.54 -2.26 -7.11
CA ASP A 233 -3.06 -3.60 -6.99
C ASP A 233 -1.97 -4.64 -7.22
N LEU A 234 -2.14 -5.84 -6.66
CA LEU A 234 -1.27 -6.98 -6.92
C LEU A 234 -2.02 -8.29 -6.71
N LEU A 235 -1.47 -9.33 -7.34
CA LEU A 235 -1.80 -10.73 -7.13
C LEU A 235 -0.49 -11.49 -6.83
N ILE A 236 -0.41 -12.11 -5.65
CA ILE A 236 0.61 -13.11 -5.32
C ILE A 236 -0.10 -14.43 -5.08
N CYS A 237 0.23 -15.49 -5.81
CA CYS A 237 -0.43 -16.79 -5.63
C CYS A 237 0.43 -17.97 -6.04
N ARG A 238 -0.03 -19.19 -5.72
CA ARG A 238 0.50 -20.39 -6.34
C ARG A 238 0.35 -20.32 -7.87
N ARG A 239 1.31 -20.85 -8.61
CA ARG A 239 1.32 -20.76 -10.08
C ARG A 239 0.10 -21.38 -10.76
N ASP A 240 -0.44 -22.46 -10.21
CA ASP A 240 -1.62 -23.14 -10.72
C ASP A 240 -2.90 -22.30 -10.58
N LEU A 241 -2.92 -21.36 -9.64
CA LEU A 241 -4.07 -20.47 -9.39
C LEU A 241 -4.02 -19.16 -10.19
N ALA A 242 -2.89 -18.81 -10.80
CA ALA A 242 -2.73 -17.53 -11.49
C ALA A 242 -3.77 -17.33 -12.61
N VAL A 243 -3.92 -18.31 -13.50
CA VAL A 243 -4.88 -18.24 -14.62
C VAL A 243 -6.33 -18.13 -14.15
N PRO A 244 -6.86 -19.03 -13.28
CA PRO A 244 -8.25 -18.92 -12.84
C PRO A 244 -8.53 -17.65 -12.01
N LEU A 245 -7.57 -17.18 -11.20
CA LEU A 245 -7.73 -15.94 -10.44
C LEU A 245 -7.76 -14.72 -11.35
N LEU A 246 -6.81 -14.59 -12.29
CA LEU A 246 -6.79 -13.46 -13.23
C LEU A 246 -8.04 -13.43 -14.12
N ALA A 247 -8.51 -14.59 -14.59
CA ALA A 247 -9.76 -14.68 -15.34
C ALA A 247 -10.98 -14.26 -14.51
N GLY A 248 -11.03 -14.67 -13.24
CA GLY A 248 -12.09 -14.24 -12.32
C GLY A 248 -12.03 -12.74 -12.08
N ILE A 249 -10.85 -12.18 -11.82
CA ILE A 249 -10.67 -10.74 -11.60
C ILE A 249 -11.14 -9.95 -12.81
N ALA A 250 -10.70 -10.31 -14.02
CA ALA A 250 -11.04 -9.59 -15.24
C ALA A 250 -12.55 -9.52 -15.50
N GLU A 251 -13.29 -10.57 -15.13
CA GLU A 251 -14.76 -10.59 -15.25
C GLU A 251 -15.43 -9.72 -14.19
N GLU A 252 -14.93 -9.70 -12.96
CA GLU A 252 -15.54 -8.94 -11.85
C GLU A 252 -15.18 -7.44 -11.87
N THR A 253 -14.05 -7.04 -12.45
CA THR A 253 -13.63 -5.62 -12.50
C THR A 253 -14.07 -4.88 -13.77
N GLY A 254 -14.54 -5.59 -14.80
CA GLY A 254 -15.26 -5.00 -15.93
C GLY A 254 -14.48 -4.06 -16.88
N GLY A 255 -13.15 -3.92 -16.75
CA GLY A 255 -12.36 -3.00 -17.57
C GLY A 255 -10.92 -2.81 -17.09
N PRO A 256 -10.11 -1.97 -17.79
CA PRO A 256 -8.69 -1.76 -17.49
C PRO A 256 -8.50 -1.20 -16.07
N THR A 257 -7.41 -1.63 -15.43
CA THR A 257 -7.01 -1.17 -14.09
C THR A 257 -6.61 0.31 -14.13
N ASP A 258 -6.81 1.00 -13.01
CA ASP A 258 -6.37 2.38 -12.86
C ASP A 258 -4.85 2.49 -13.02
N SER A 259 -4.39 3.61 -13.60
CA SER A 259 -3.00 4.03 -13.47
C SER A 259 -2.69 4.39 -12.01
N PRO A 260 -1.40 4.46 -11.61
CA PRO A 260 -1.01 4.91 -10.27
C PRO A 260 -1.64 6.25 -9.85
N ARG A 261 -1.67 7.24 -10.75
CA ARG A 261 -2.24 8.56 -10.45
C ARG A 261 -3.76 8.52 -10.36
N VAL A 262 -4.42 7.79 -11.27
CA VAL A 262 -5.88 7.65 -11.24
C VAL A 262 -6.32 6.97 -9.95
N ALA A 263 -5.60 5.94 -9.52
CA ALA A 263 -5.90 5.26 -8.27
C ALA A 263 -5.66 6.16 -7.03
N MET A 264 -4.62 7.01 -7.02
CA MET A 264 -4.45 8.02 -5.96
C MET A 264 -5.60 9.04 -5.93
N ALA A 265 -6.03 9.55 -7.08
CA ALA A 265 -7.18 10.44 -7.17
C ALA A 265 -8.46 9.74 -6.70
N ARG A 266 -8.64 8.45 -7.04
CA ARG A 266 -9.76 7.64 -6.55
C ARG A 266 -9.74 7.47 -5.04
N GLU A 267 -8.60 7.14 -4.42
CA GLU A 267 -8.50 7.04 -2.96
C GLU A 267 -8.86 8.36 -2.26
N TYR A 268 -8.49 9.50 -2.84
CA TYR A 268 -8.95 10.80 -2.35
C TYR A 268 -10.48 10.93 -2.42
N ILE A 269 -11.07 10.63 -3.59
CA ILE A 269 -12.52 10.73 -3.81
C ILE A 269 -13.29 9.78 -2.89
N ASP A 270 -12.83 8.54 -2.73
CA ASP A 270 -13.44 7.55 -1.84
C ASP A 270 -13.37 7.99 -0.37
N SER A 271 -12.31 8.73 0.02
CA SER A 271 -12.20 9.32 1.36
C SER A 271 -13.24 10.40 1.66
N LEU A 272 -13.87 11.01 0.64
CA LEU A 272 -14.95 11.99 0.83
C LEU A 272 -16.16 11.36 1.52
N VAL A 273 -16.44 10.08 1.25
CA VAL A 273 -17.55 9.32 1.83
C VAL A 273 -17.11 8.53 3.06
N THR A 274 -15.95 7.88 2.98
CA THR A 274 -15.49 6.94 4.02
C THR A 274 -14.85 7.64 5.22
N HIS A 275 -14.38 8.88 5.04
CA HIS A 275 -13.57 9.63 6.01
C HIS A 275 -12.28 8.91 6.44
N ASP A 276 -11.84 7.88 5.70
CA ASP A 276 -10.58 7.17 5.92
C ASP A 276 -9.50 7.76 5.02
N THR A 277 -8.50 8.40 5.61
CA THR A 277 -7.40 9.04 4.88
C THR A 277 -6.10 8.25 4.90
N SER A 278 -6.12 7.00 5.39
CA SER A 278 -4.89 6.21 5.60
C SER A 278 -4.08 5.94 4.33
N LYS A 279 -4.66 6.08 3.12
CA LYS A 279 -3.94 6.04 1.83
C LYS A 279 -3.93 7.38 1.08
N VAL A 280 -4.51 8.43 1.65
CA VAL A 280 -4.53 9.76 1.03
C VAL A 280 -3.21 10.48 1.35
N ARG A 281 -2.29 10.44 0.37
CA ARG A 281 -1.02 11.16 0.44
C ARG A 281 -1.14 12.54 -0.19
N LEU A 282 -1.12 13.54 0.68
CA LEU A 282 -1.12 14.97 0.32
C LEU A 282 0.24 15.52 0.70
N ALA A 283 0.87 16.23 -0.22
CA ALA A 283 2.14 16.90 0.06
C ALA A 283 1.95 17.90 1.18
N ARG A 284 3.00 18.16 1.97
CA ARG A 284 2.92 19.15 3.06
C ARG A 284 2.43 20.52 2.57
N HIS A 285 2.82 20.89 1.36
CA HIS A 285 2.45 22.14 0.70
C HIS A 285 1.16 22.02 -0.14
N CYS A 286 0.40 20.94 -0.02
CA CYS A 286 -0.82 20.74 -0.80
C CYS A 286 -1.86 21.83 -0.53
N HIS A 287 -2.52 22.31 -1.58
CA HIS A 287 -3.57 23.32 -1.48
C HIS A 287 -4.86 22.83 -2.14
N ARG A 288 -6.01 23.20 -1.56
CA ARG A 288 -7.33 22.91 -2.13
C ARG A 288 -8.06 24.19 -2.50
N TYR A 289 -8.63 24.22 -3.70
CA TYR A 289 -9.52 25.27 -4.17
C TYR A 289 -10.88 24.69 -4.56
N GLU A 290 -11.96 25.35 -4.16
CA GLU A 290 -13.34 25.01 -4.55
C GLU A 290 -14.00 26.23 -5.18
N ASN A 291 -14.42 26.11 -6.44
CA ASN A 291 -15.03 27.20 -7.21
C ASN A 291 -14.22 28.52 -7.12
N GLY A 292 -12.89 28.41 -7.21
CA GLY A 292 -11.94 29.53 -7.15
C GLY A 292 -11.64 30.08 -5.76
N ARG A 293 -12.25 29.54 -4.70
CA ARG A 293 -11.94 29.90 -3.31
C ARG A 293 -10.98 28.89 -2.71
N ARG A 294 -9.95 29.36 -2.02
CA ARG A 294 -9.04 28.48 -1.29
C ARG A 294 -9.76 27.94 -0.06
N THR A 295 -9.80 26.62 0.08
CA THR A 295 -10.49 25.91 1.17
C THR A 295 -9.58 24.99 1.97
N GLY A 296 -8.33 24.79 1.54
CA GLY A 296 -7.30 24.10 2.32
C GLY A 296 -5.91 24.68 2.08
N GLU A 297 -5.16 24.90 3.16
CA GLU A 297 -3.87 25.60 3.17
C GLU A 297 -2.67 24.63 3.21
N SER A 298 -2.87 23.38 3.63
CA SER A 298 -1.83 22.34 3.69
C SER A 298 -2.40 20.92 3.54
N GLY A 299 -1.53 19.96 3.21
CA GLY A 299 -1.92 18.55 3.14
C GLY A 299 -2.45 18.01 4.48
N ASP A 300 -1.83 18.37 5.61
CA ASP A 300 -2.29 17.92 6.93
C ASP A 300 -3.66 18.50 7.31
N GLU A 301 -3.92 19.76 6.95
CA GLU A 301 -5.23 20.37 7.15
C GLU A 301 -6.30 19.70 6.29
N ILE A 302 -6.03 19.50 4.99
CA ILE A 302 -6.97 18.84 4.09
C ILE A 302 -7.29 17.42 4.58
N ARG A 303 -6.27 16.67 5.01
CA ARG A 303 -6.44 15.33 5.60
C ARG A 303 -7.32 15.39 6.85
N SER A 304 -7.03 16.29 7.79
CA SER A 304 -7.82 16.48 9.02
C SER A 304 -9.29 16.83 8.72
N MET A 305 -9.52 17.67 7.70
CA MET A 305 -10.85 18.01 7.27
C MET A 305 -11.58 16.80 6.66
N LEU A 306 -10.93 15.97 5.83
CA LEU A 306 -11.55 14.75 5.30
C LEU A 306 -11.97 13.79 6.42
N GLU A 307 -11.14 13.64 7.46
CA GLU A 307 -11.42 12.74 8.58
C GLU A 307 -12.53 13.24 9.51
N THR A 308 -12.59 14.55 9.77
CA THR A 308 -13.40 15.08 10.89
C THR A 308 -14.24 16.31 10.56
N GLY A 309 -13.98 16.96 9.42
CA GLY A 309 -14.59 18.20 8.98
C GLY A 309 -16.09 18.06 8.74
N GLY A 310 -16.86 18.98 9.31
CA GLY A 310 -18.32 18.97 9.23
C GLY A 310 -18.86 19.10 7.81
N GLN A 311 -18.09 19.65 6.88
CA GLN A 311 -18.47 19.85 5.49
C GLN A 311 -18.57 18.56 4.68
N TYR A 312 -17.82 17.51 5.04
CA TYR A 312 -17.84 16.23 4.31
C TYR A 312 -18.87 15.25 4.89
N ARG A 313 -19.30 15.44 6.14
CA ARG A 313 -20.26 14.54 6.82
C ARG A 313 -21.60 14.34 6.11
N PRO A 314 -22.16 15.34 5.40
CA PRO A 314 -23.40 15.14 4.65
C PRO A 314 -23.23 14.22 3.45
N ILE A 315 -22.01 13.98 2.96
CA ILE A 315 -21.77 13.21 1.75
C ILE A 315 -22.14 11.74 2.00
N SER A 316 -23.11 11.24 1.23
CA SER A 316 -23.63 9.88 1.39
C SER A 316 -23.16 8.93 0.29
N ALA A 317 -22.83 9.44 -0.90
CA ALA A 317 -22.35 8.62 -2.01
C ALA A 317 -21.55 9.44 -3.02
N VAL A 318 -20.66 8.74 -3.73
CA VAL A 318 -20.02 9.19 -4.97
C VAL A 318 -20.24 8.12 -6.02
N HIS A 319 -20.65 8.50 -7.23
CA HIS A 319 -20.89 7.58 -8.35
C HIS A 319 -20.61 8.23 -9.71
N ASP A 320 -20.70 7.43 -10.77
CA ASP A 320 -20.44 7.83 -12.17
C ASP A 320 -19.08 8.51 -12.35
N VAL A 321 -18.06 7.94 -11.68
CA VAL A 321 -16.70 8.50 -11.68
C VAL A 321 -15.98 8.17 -12.99
N GLU A 322 -15.65 9.22 -13.74
CA GLU A 322 -14.83 9.14 -14.95
C GLU A 322 -13.49 9.84 -14.74
N PHE A 323 -12.40 9.21 -15.18
CA PHE A 323 -11.05 9.77 -15.08
C PHE A 323 -10.46 10.11 -16.45
N ARG A 324 -9.68 11.19 -16.49
CA ARG A 324 -8.74 11.50 -17.58
C ARG A 324 -7.39 11.87 -16.99
N GLU A 325 -6.34 11.24 -17.49
CA GLU A 325 -4.95 11.53 -17.09
C GLU A 325 -4.18 12.14 -18.26
N TRP A 326 -3.36 13.14 -17.96
CA TRP A 326 -2.32 13.65 -18.89
C TRP A 326 -1.12 14.15 -18.10
N GLY A 327 0.09 13.74 -18.50
CA GLY A 327 1.31 14.15 -17.81
C GLY A 327 1.28 13.80 -16.32
N THR A 328 1.25 14.83 -15.46
CA THR A 328 1.21 14.70 -14.00
C THR A 328 -0.18 14.99 -13.42
N ASP A 329 -1.17 15.25 -14.26
CA ASP A 329 -2.50 15.68 -13.84
C ASP A 329 -3.55 14.57 -14.03
N VAL A 330 -4.49 14.52 -13.10
CA VAL A 330 -5.71 13.70 -13.19
C VAL A 330 -6.92 14.59 -13.05
N VAL A 331 -7.89 14.42 -13.94
CA VAL A 331 -9.24 14.97 -13.76
C VAL A 331 -10.23 13.86 -13.54
N ALA A 332 -10.95 13.97 -12.44
CA ALA A 332 -12.12 13.16 -12.13
C ALA A 332 -13.39 13.98 -12.39
N ARG A 333 -14.36 13.36 -13.04
CA ARG A 333 -15.74 13.86 -13.11
C ARG A 333 -16.64 12.86 -12.42
N PHE A 334 -17.49 13.30 -11.50
CA PHE A 334 -18.37 12.41 -10.76
C PHE A 334 -19.59 13.14 -10.21
N LEU A 335 -20.57 12.35 -9.80
CA LEU A 335 -21.73 12.82 -9.06
C LEU A 335 -21.53 12.54 -7.58
N LEU A 336 -21.90 13.52 -6.75
CA LEU A 336 -21.77 13.49 -5.31
C LEU A 336 -23.12 13.78 -4.67
N ASP A 337 -23.58 12.84 -3.86
CA ASP A 337 -24.84 12.92 -3.13
C ASP A 337 -24.61 13.41 -1.70
N MET A 338 -25.40 14.39 -1.28
CA MET A 338 -25.39 14.92 0.08
C MET A 338 -26.75 14.79 0.74
N ASN A 339 -26.77 14.23 1.95
CA ASN A 339 -27.94 14.20 2.80
C ASN A 339 -28.05 15.51 3.59
N THR A 340 -28.96 16.38 3.15
CA THR A 340 -29.22 17.68 3.82
C THR A 340 -30.26 17.60 4.93
N GLY A 341 -30.64 16.37 5.33
CA GLY A 341 -31.59 16.06 6.40
C GLY A 341 -33.05 16.00 5.95
N ARG A 342 -33.46 16.77 4.92
CA ARG A 342 -34.82 16.68 4.34
C ARG A 342 -34.84 16.08 2.94
N ASP A 343 -33.83 16.40 2.14
CA ASP A 343 -33.72 15.97 0.75
C ASP A 343 -32.28 15.49 0.44
N LEU A 344 -32.18 14.58 -0.52
CA LEU A 344 -30.92 14.21 -1.15
C LEU A 344 -30.58 15.30 -2.19
N LEU A 345 -29.41 15.90 -2.06
CA LEU A 345 -28.89 16.87 -3.03
C LEU A 345 -27.74 16.24 -3.80
N THR A 346 -27.88 16.12 -5.11
CA THR A 346 -26.81 15.67 -6.00
C THR A 346 -26.13 16.88 -6.62
N VAL A 347 -24.80 16.87 -6.65
CA VAL A 347 -23.97 17.87 -7.34
C VAL A 347 -23.01 17.20 -8.29
N ALA A 348 -22.72 17.86 -9.41
CA ALA A 348 -21.69 17.45 -10.34
C ALA A 348 -20.35 18.04 -9.90
N ILE A 349 -19.33 17.19 -9.80
CA ILE A 349 -17.99 17.57 -9.40
C ILE A 349 -17.02 17.33 -10.55
N ILE A 350 -16.17 18.32 -10.82
CA ILE A 350 -14.96 18.16 -11.61
C ILE A 350 -13.79 18.45 -10.69
N GLU A 351 -13.04 17.43 -10.31
CA GLU A 351 -11.84 17.56 -9.49
C GLU A 351 -10.57 17.38 -10.34
N HIS A 352 -9.71 18.39 -10.28
CA HIS A 352 -8.38 18.39 -10.86
C HIS A 352 -7.36 18.10 -9.76
N PHE A 353 -6.51 17.10 -9.98
CA PHE A 353 -5.42 16.71 -9.11
C PHE A 353 -4.09 16.93 -9.83
N SER A 354 -3.17 17.67 -9.18
CA SER A 354 -1.76 17.69 -9.58
C SER A 354 -1.01 16.64 -8.77
N ILE A 355 -0.48 15.63 -9.45
CA ILE A 355 0.19 14.45 -8.85
C ILE A 355 1.52 14.20 -9.58
N PRO A 356 2.55 15.03 -9.33
CA PRO A 356 3.83 14.89 -10.03
C PRO A 356 4.60 13.61 -9.66
N SER A 357 4.52 13.19 -8.39
CA SER A 357 5.22 12.03 -7.83
C SER A 357 4.34 11.29 -6.81
N ALA A 358 4.84 10.95 -5.63
CA ALA A 358 4.18 10.13 -4.61
C ALA A 358 3.09 10.86 -3.79
N GLU A 359 2.85 12.14 -4.03
CA GLU A 359 1.92 12.96 -3.24
C GLU A 359 1.06 13.85 -4.14
N ILE A 360 -0.17 14.11 -3.73
CA ILE A 360 -1.03 15.13 -4.36
C ILE A 360 -0.54 16.50 -3.88
N GLU A 361 -0.15 17.36 -4.81
CA GLU A 361 0.36 18.71 -4.53
C GLU A 361 -0.71 19.80 -4.65
N ALA A 362 -1.77 19.57 -5.43
CA ALA A 362 -2.86 20.53 -5.54
C ALA A 362 -4.16 19.85 -5.93
N ILE A 363 -5.27 20.38 -5.41
CA ILE A 363 -6.63 19.93 -5.71
C ILE A 363 -7.47 21.15 -6.07
N THR A 364 -8.12 21.12 -7.23
CA THR A 364 -9.09 22.14 -7.63
C THR A 364 -10.40 21.47 -7.98
N ALA A 365 -11.44 21.75 -7.19
CA ALA A 365 -12.78 21.26 -7.42
C ALA A 365 -13.65 22.36 -8.04
N ILE A 366 -14.38 22.00 -9.09
CA ILE A 366 -15.49 22.77 -9.63
C ILE A 366 -16.76 22.02 -9.24
N ILE A 367 -17.65 22.69 -8.52
CA ILE A 367 -18.87 22.13 -7.96
C ILE A 367 -20.05 22.82 -8.64
N GLU A 368 -20.81 22.06 -9.42
CA GLU A 368 -21.96 22.55 -10.17
C GLU A 368 -23.24 21.86 -9.69
N PRO A 369 -24.39 22.57 -9.64
CA PRO A 369 -25.67 21.93 -9.39
C PRO A 369 -25.94 20.85 -10.43
N HIS A 370 -26.36 19.66 -9.99
CA HIS A 370 -26.88 18.64 -10.89
C HIS A 370 -28.41 18.76 -10.95
N PRO A 371 -29.00 18.94 -12.15
CA PRO A 371 -30.43 19.11 -12.31
C PRO A 371 -31.25 17.84 -12.06
#